data_AF-A0A3A9W423-F1
#
_entry.id   AF-A0A3A9W423-F1
#
_cell.length_a   1.000
_cell.length_b   1.000
_cell.length_c   1.000
_cell.angle_alpha   90.00
_cell.angle_beta   90.00
_cell.angle_gamma   90.00
#
_symmetry.space_group_name_H-M   'P 1'
#
loop_
_entity.id
_entity.type
_entity.pdbx_description
1 polymer ?
#
loop_
_entity_poly.entity_id
_entity_poly.type
_entity_poly.pdbx_seq_one_letter_code
_entity_poly.pdbx_strand_id
1 'polypeptide(L)'
;MKTIHNINKWSFIITLLLYMTVILGLLSQILLGFIQVIIAIIIFSKWKQHTYRIRKYLIIYFSIVALYGVFWLLRIAETFNTNSMVMDPSILYLCIIPMSIAAYFVYVTYQIKKSAHELKLDYI
;
A
#
# COMPACT_ATOMS: atom_id res chain seq x y z
N MET A 1 12.40 10.35 -7.71
CA MET A 1 11.11 10.06 -7.03
C MET A 1 9.88 10.23 -7.92
N LYS A 2 9.89 11.09 -8.96
CA LYS A 2 8.72 11.32 -9.83
C LYS A 2 8.19 10.02 -10.49
N THR A 3 9.08 9.18 -11.01
CA THR A 3 8.74 7.89 -11.64
C THR A 3 8.06 6.92 -10.66
N ILE A 4 8.62 6.77 -9.46
CA ILE A 4 8.08 5.87 -8.42
C ILE A 4 6.65 6.26 -8.03
N HIS A 5 6.40 7.56 -7.82
CA HIS A 5 5.06 8.03 -7.51
C HIS A 5 4.08 7.83 -8.68
N ASN A 6 4.52 8.10 -9.92
CA ASN A 6 3.66 7.89 -11.09
C ASN A 6 3.30 6.41 -11.27
N ILE A 7 4.25 5.48 -11.07
CA ILE A 7 3.98 4.03 -11.11
C ILE A 7 2.92 3.68 -10.07
N ASN A 8 3.13 4.04 -8.80
CA ASN A 8 2.18 3.73 -7.72
C ASN A 8 0.78 4.33 -7.97
N LYS A 9 0.73 5.60 -8.41
CA LYS A 9 -0.53 6.29 -8.73
C LYS A 9 -1.29 5.61 -9.87
N TRP A 10 -0.61 5.31 -10.98
CA TRP A 10 -1.25 4.69 -12.14
C TRP A 10 -1.67 3.26 -11.86
N SER A 11 -0.85 2.47 -11.15
CA SER A 11 -1.24 1.13 -10.72
C SER A 11 -2.51 1.17 -9.87
N PHE A 12 -2.62 2.11 -8.91
CA PHE A 12 -3.82 2.29 -8.10
C PHE A 12 -5.06 2.64 -8.94
N ILE A 13 -4.94 3.59 -9.87
CA ILE A 13 -6.05 4.00 -10.75
C ILE A 13 -6.50 2.84 -11.65
N ILE A 14 -5.57 2.11 -12.23
CA ILE A 14 -5.86 0.96 -13.09
C ILE A 14 -6.59 -0.13 -12.27
N THR A 15 -6.12 -0.43 -11.06
CA THR A 15 -6.81 -1.39 -10.16
C THR A 15 -8.24 -0.94 -9.85
N LEU A 16 -8.46 0.36 -9.57
CA LEU A 16 -9.80 0.89 -9.32
C LEU A 16 -10.71 0.79 -10.55
N LEU A 17 -10.18 1.01 -11.75
CA LEU A 17 -10.93 0.82 -13.00
C LEU A 17 -11.25 -0.66 -13.24
N LEU A 18 -10.32 -1.57 -12.95
CA LEU A 18 -10.53 -3.01 -13.09
C LEU A 18 -11.55 -3.55 -12.09
N TYR A 19 -11.78 -2.87 -10.96
CA TYR A 19 -12.88 -3.19 -10.04
C TYR A 19 -14.27 -3.08 -10.68
N MET A 20 -14.43 -2.41 -11.82
CA MET A 20 -15.67 -2.46 -12.63
C MET A 20 -16.00 -3.87 -13.12
N THR A 21 -15.00 -4.75 -13.21
CA THR A 21 -15.15 -6.16 -13.59
C THR A 21 -15.04 -7.13 -12.42
N VAL A 22 -15.00 -6.62 -11.17
CA VAL A 22 -14.87 -7.30 -9.86
C VAL A 22 -13.72 -8.31 -9.75
N ILE A 23 -13.72 -9.38 -10.56
CA ILE A 23 -12.69 -10.43 -10.61
C ILE A 23 -11.32 -9.85 -11.00
N LEU A 24 -11.25 -9.05 -12.07
CA LEU A 24 -9.96 -8.43 -12.46
C LEU A 24 -9.53 -7.36 -11.45
N GLY A 25 -10.48 -6.71 -10.77
CA GLY A 25 -10.20 -5.81 -9.65
C GLY A 25 -9.45 -6.50 -8.53
N LEU A 26 -9.94 -7.67 -8.08
CA LEU A 26 -9.29 -8.47 -7.04
C LEU A 26 -7.90 -8.98 -7.47
N LEU A 27 -7.77 -9.51 -8.69
CA LEU A 27 -6.47 -9.98 -9.21
C LEU A 27 -5.46 -8.83 -9.34
N SER A 28 -5.90 -7.68 -9.87
CA SER A 28 -5.03 -6.50 -10.00
C SER A 28 -4.69 -5.87 -8.66
N GLN A 29 -5.53 -6.02 -7.63
CA GLN A 29 -5.22 -5.58 -6.28
C GLN A 29 -4.06 -6.37 -5.67
N ILE A 30 -3.99 -7.69 -5.93
CA ILE A 30 -2.85 -8.51 -5.49
C ILE A 30 -1.56 -8.00 -6.14
N LEU A 31 -1.57 -7.79 -7.46
CA LEU A 31 -0.43 -7.23 -8.19
C LEU A 31 -0.04 -5.84 -7.67
N LEU A 32 -1.03 -4.97 -7.39
CA LEU A 32 -0.82 -3.66 -6.80
C LEU A 32 -0.10 -3.77 -5.45
N GLY A 33 -0.54 -4.68 -4.57
CA GLY A 33 0.11 -4.92 -3.29
C GLY A 33 1.59 -5.26 -3.41
N PHE A 34 1.96 -6.15 -4.34
CA PHE A 34 3.36 -6.48 -4.62
C PHE A 34 4.17 -5.26 -5.08
N ILE A 35 3.64 -4.50 -6.06
CA ILE A 35 4.28 -3.29 -6.55
C ILE A 35 4.52 -2.30 -5.39
N GLN A 36 3.53 -2.12 -4.51
CA GLN A 36 3.61 -1.20 -3.39
C GLN A 36 4.63 -1.63 -2.34
N VAL A 37 4.73 -2.92 -2.01
CA VAL A 37 5.76 -3.45 -1.10
C VAL A 37 7.16 -3.26 -1.68
N ILE A 38 7.36 -3.55 -2.97
CA ILE A 38 8.65 -3.34 -3.65
C ILE A 38 9.04 -1.86 -3.62
N ILE A 39 8.11 -0.96 -3.96
CA ILE A 39 8.33 0.47 -3.90
C ILE A 39 8.67 0.92 -2.47
N ALA A 40 7.96 0.40 -1.46
CA ALA A 40 8.22 0.73 -0.07
C ALA A 40 9.63 0.33 0.38
N ILE A 41 10.09 -0.86 -0.02
CA ILE A 41 11.46 -1.33 0.24
C ILE A 41 12.49 -0.42 -0.45
N ILE A 42 12.29 -0.08 -1.72
CA ILE A 42 13.19 0.83 -2.46
C ILE A 42 13.29 2.20 -1.77
N ILE A 43 12.17 2.74 -1.30
CA ILE A 43 12.13 4.00 -0.57
C ILE A 43 12.82 3.86 0.78
N PHE A 44 12.58 2.75 1.49
CA PHE A 44 13.17 2.46 2.80
C PHE A 44 14.70 2.34 2.72
N SER A 45 15.25 1.72 1.68
CA SER A 45 16.71 1.64 1.45
C SER A 45 17.38 3.02 1.33
N LYS A 46 16.62 4.07 1.02
CA LYS A 46 17.11 5.47 0.97
C LYS A 46 16.87 6.25 2.26
N TRP A 47 16.73 5.56 3.40
CA TRP A 47 16.40 6.12 4.71
C TRP A 47 17.14 7.42 5.07
N LYS A 48 18.47 7.44 4.85
CA LYS A 48 19.34 8.58 5.21
C LYS A 48 18.98 9.87 4.47
N GLN A 49 18.40 9.78 3.27
CA GLN A 49 18.02 10.94 2.44
C GLN A 49 16.66 11.53 2.79
N HIS A 50 15.89 10.86 3.66
CA HIS A 50 14.52 11.27 3.98
C HIS A 50 14.47 12.08 5.27
N THR A 51 13.65 13.14 5.26
CA THR A 51 13.29 13.93 6.44
C THR A 51 12.56 13.08 7.49
N TYR A 52 12.63 13.47 8.76
CA TYR A 52 11.91 12.82 9.87
C TYR A 52 10.43 12.56 9.57
N ARG A 53 9.75 13.52 8.92
CA ARG A 53 8.33 13.40 8.55
C ARG A 53 8.05 12.25 7.57
N ILE A 54 8.89 12.07 6.55
CA ILE A 54 8.76 10.98 5.56
C ILE A 54 9.01 9.64 6.24
N ARG A 55 10.04 9.55 7.09
CA ARG A 55 10.37 8.36 7.86
C ARG A 55 9.19 7.91 8.71
N LYS A 56 8.52 8.86 9.39
CA LYS A 56 7.31 8.60 10.18
C LYS A 56 6.18 8.03 9.31
N TYR A 57 5.92 8.60 8.14
CA TYR A 57 4.89 8.08 7.23
C TYR A 57 5.18 6.66 6.74
N LEU A 58 6.45 6.34 6.45
CA LEU A 58 6.88 5.00 6.05
C LEU A 58 6.74 3.99 7.19
N ILE A 59 7.11 4.35 8.41
CA ILE A 59 6.92 3.48 9.58
C ILE A 59 5.43 3.17 9.75
N ILE A 60 4.57 4.19 9.71
CA ILE A 60 3.11 4.00 9.80
C ILE A 60 2.61 3.07 8.68
N TYR A 61 3.08 3.24 7.45
CA TYR A 61 2.72 2.36 6.34
C TYR A 61 3.11 0.90 6.63
N PHE A 62 4.36 0.64 7.01
CA PHE A 62 4.83 -0.71 7.35
C PHE A 62 4.07 -1.31 8.53
N SER A 63 3.76 -0.51 9.56
CA SER A 63 2.97 -0.96 10.71
C SER A 63 1.56 -1.37 10.29
N ILE A 64 0.88 -0.59 9.44
CA ILE A 64 -0.46 -0.92 8.95
C ILE A 64 -0.43 -2.19 8.09
N VAL A 65 0.55 -2.31 7.17
CA VAL A 65 0.70 -3.50 6.32
C VAL A 65 0.98 -4.74 7.14
N ALA A 66 1.89 -4.65 8.13
CA ALA A 66 2.21 -5.77 9.02
C ALA A 66 0.99 -6.19 9.85
N LEU A 67 0.27 -5.22 10.42
CA LEU A 67 -0.94 -5.46 11.20
C LEU A 67 -2.02 -6.14 10.35
N TYR A 68 -2.26 -5.65 9.13
CA TYR A 68 -3.18 -6.28 8.18
C TYR A 68 -2.77 -7.73 7.87
N GLY A 69 -1.47 -7.97 7.61
CA GLY A 69 -0.94 -9.31 7.36
C GLY A 69 -1.11 -10.26 8.55
N VAL A 70 -0.87 -9.79 9.78
CA VAL A 70 -1.06 -10.59 10.99
C VAL A 70 -2.53 -10.96 11.19
N PHE A 71 -3.45 -10.01 11.09
CA PHE A 71 -4.88 -10.29 11.20
C PHE A 71 -5.36 -11.25 10.11
N TRP A 72 -4.80 -11.15 8.89
CA TRP A 72 -5.10 -12.07 7.81
C TRP A 72 -4.65 -13.51 8.13
N LEU A 73 -3.43 -13.68 8.67
CA LEU A 73 -2.91 -14.99 9.09
C LEU A 73 -3.70 -15.61 10.24
N LEU A 74 -4.08 -14.82 11.25
CA LEU A 74 -4.89 -15.30 12.38
C LEU A 74 -6.25 -15.83 11.91
N ARG A 75 -6.92 -15.11 10.99
CA ARG A 75 -8.22 -15.52 10.46
C ARG A 75 -8.14 -16.80 9.63
N ILE A 76 -7.07 -16.96 8.85
CA ILE A 76 -6.78 -18.21 8.13
C ILE A 76 -6.60 -19.36 9.12
N ALA A 77 -5.80 -19.18 10.17
CA ALA A 77 -5.56 -20.21 11.18
C ALA A 77 -6.84 -20.63 11.91
N GLU A 78 -7.72 -19.69 12.23
CA GLU A 78 -9.01 -19.95 12.87
C GLU A 78 -9.97 -20.73 11.94
N THR A 79 -9.99 -20.39 10.65
CA THR A 79 -10.78 -21.09 9.63
C THR A 79 -10.35 -22.56 9.52
N PHE A 80 -9.05 -22.84 9.56
CA PHE A 80 -8.52 -24.21 9.53
C PHE A 80 -8.85 -25.01 10.80
N ASN A 81 -8.98 -24.35 11.96
CA ASN A 81 -9.15 -25.03 13.25
C ASN A 81 -10.62 -25.34 13.56
N THR A 82 -11.56 -24.49 13.12
CA THR A 82 -12.97 -24.57 13.53
C THR A 82 -13.91 -25.19 12.49
N ASN A 83 -13.48 -25.37 11.23
CA ASN A 83 -14.30 -25.82 10.08
C ASN A 83 -15.61 -25.03 9.87
N SER A 84 -15.87 -23.98 10.65
CA SER A 84 -16.97 -23.06 10.46
C SER A 84 -16.49 -21.91 9.56
N MET A 85 -17.05 -21.82 8.35
CA MET A 85 -17.03 -20.56 7.60
C MET A 85 -17.84 -19.55 8.41
N VAL A 86 -17.18 -18.79 9.28
CA VAL A 86 -17.79 -17.64 9.94
C VAL A 86 -18.26 -16.70 8.82
N MET A 87 -19.54 -16.33 8.82
CA MET A 87 -20.12 -15.39 7.86
C MET A 87 -19.34 -14.07 7.94
N ASP A 88 -18.57 -13.82 6.89
CA ASP A 88 -17.44 -12.90 6.92
C ASP A 88 -17.80 -11.57 6.25
N PRO A 89 -17.42 -10.40 6.78
CA PRO A 89 -17.38 -9.15 6.01
C PRO A 89 -16.21 -9.20 5.02
N SER A 90 -16.25 -10.20 4.13
CA SER A 90 -15.23 -10.55 3.15
C SER A 90 -14.89 -9.35 2.25
N ILE A 91 -15.86 -8.55 1.85
CA ILE A 91 -15.66 -7.36 1.02
C ILE A 91 -14.83 -6.28 1.76
N LEU A 92 -15.08 -6.07 3.05
CA LEU A 92 -14.40 -5.04 3.82
C LEU A 92 -12.92 -5.41 4.01
N TYR A 93 -12.67 -6.68 4.31
CA TYR A 93 -11.33 -7.20 4.55
C TYR A 93 -10.54 -7.45 3.27
N LEU A 94 -11.18 -7.92 2.18
CA LEU A 94 -10.53 -8.22 0.90
C LEU A 94 -10.43 -7.01 -0.03
N CYS A 95 -11.34 -6.04 0.02
CA CYS A 95 -11.37 -4.93 -0.93
C CYS A 95 -11.11 -3.59 -0.24
N ILE A 96 -11.88 -3.25 0.79
CA ILE A 96 -11.88 -1.88 1.35
C ILE A 96 -10.57 -1.59 2.09
N ILE A 97 -10.12 -2.48 2.97
CA ILE A 97 -8.89 -2.28 3.75
C ILE A 97 -7.66 -2.21 2.84
N PRO A 98 -7.41 -3.18 1.92
CA PRO A 98 -6.25 -3.13 1.03
C PRO A 98 -6.23 -1.88 0.15
N MET A 99 -7.38 -1.44 -0.38
CA MET A 99 -7.47 -0.23 -1.17
C MET A 99 -7.20 1.03 -0.34
N SER A 100 -7.62 1.05 0.92
CA SER A 100 -7.33 2.16 1.85
C SER A 100 -5.83 2.26 2.15
N ILE A 101 -5.18 1.11 2.38
CA ILE A 101 -3.72 1.02 2.55
C ILE A 101 -3.02 1.53 1.29
N ALA A 102 -3.48 1.09 0.12
CA ALA A 102 -2.92 1.48 -1.15
C ALA A 102 -3.06 2.99 -1.41
N ALA A 103 -4.22 3.57 -1.09
CA ALA A 103 -4.48 5.01 -1.20
C ALA A 103 -3.55 5.82 -0.28
N TYR A 104 -3.39 5.38 0.97
CA TYR A 104 -2.43 6.00 1.89
C TYR A 104 -1.00 5.96 1.33
N PHE A 105 -0.60 4.83 0.72
CA PHE A 105 0.73 4.72 0.14
C PHE A 105 0.94 5.64 -1.08
N VAL A 106 -0.09 5.84 -1.90
CA VAL A 106 -0.06 6.85 -2.98
C VAL A 106 0.19 8.25 -2.39
N TYR A 107 -0.48 8.59 -1.29
CA TYR A 107 -0.22 9.85 -0.57
C TYR A 107 1.22 9.94 -0.02
N VAL A 108 1.76 8.88 0.58
CA VAL A 108 3.16 8.86 1.07
C VAL A 108 4.15 9.11 -0.07
N THR A 109 3.98 8.41 -1.19
CA THR A 109 4.83 8.62 -2.38
C THR A 109 4.71 10.01 -2.99
N TYR A 110 3.53 10.63 -2.90
CA TYR A 110 3.33 12.04 -3.29
C TYR A 110 4.13 12.99 -2.40
N GLN A 111 4.06 12.82 -1.07
CA GLN A 111 4.79 13.66 -0.13
C GLN A 111 6.31 13.55 -0.31
N ILE A 112 6.81 12.35 -0.62
CA ILE A 112 8.22 12.13 -0.95
C ILE A 112 8.60 12.87 -2.25
N LYS A 113 7.75 12.79 -3.27
CA LYS A 113 7.96 13.52 -4.54
C LYS A 113 8.00 15.03 -4.32
N LYS A 114 7.11 15.57 -3.48
CA LYS A 114 7.05 16.99 -3.13
C LYS A 114 8.30 17.44 -2.36
N SER A 115 8.66 16.73 -1.29
CA SER A 115 9.84 17.06 -0.48
C SER A 115 11.14 16.99 -1.30
N ALA A 116 11.25 16.03 -2.23
CA ALA A 116 12.40 15.93 -3.13
C ALA A 116 12.45 17.04 -4.19
N HIS A 117 11.35 17.75 -4.44
CA HIS A 117 11.31 18.91 -5.31
C HIS A 117 11.72 20.18 -4.56
N GLU A 118 11.22 20.37 -3.34
CA GLU A 118 11.58 21.49 -2.46
C GLU A 118 13.09 21.50 -2.18
N LEU A 119 13.68 20.34 -1.83
CA LEU A 119 15.13 20.19 -1.66
C LEU A 119 15.96 20.47 -2.93
N LYS A 120 15.37 20.50 -4.13
CA LYS A 120 16.09 20.88 -5.36
C LYS A 120 16.03 22.38 -5.62
N LEU A 121 15.02 23.07 -5.11
CA LEU A 121 14.85 24.51 -5.29
C LEU A 121 15.73 25.30 -4.32
N ASP A 122 16.00 24.79 -3.12
CA ASP A 122 16.87 25.46 -2.13
C ASP A 122 18.37 25.48 -2.53
N TYR A 123 18.77 24.75 -3.58
CA TYR A 123 20.16 24.66 -4.06
C TYR A 123 20.40 25.40 -5.40
N ILE A 124 19.42 26.13 -5.93
CA ILE A 124 19.52 26.95 -7.15
C ILE A 124 19.39 28.41 -6.75
#